data_AF-A0A662HX83-F1
#
_entry.id   AF-A0A662HX83-F1
#
_cell.length_a   1.000
_cell.length_b   1.000
_cell.length_c   1.000
_cell.angle_alpha   90.00
_cell.angle_beta   90.00
_cell.angle_gamma   90.00
#
_symmetry.space_group_name_H-M   'P 1'
#
loop_
_entity.id
_entity.type
_entity.pdbx_description
1 polymer ?
#
loop_
_entity_poly.entity_id
_entity_poly.type
_entity_poly.pdbx_seq_one_letter_code
_entity_poly.pdbx_strand_id
1 'polypeptide(L)' 'MANVHKLYEYDYSTGKIRLKNKKCPRCGSIMAHHLKPIERWHCGKCGYTEFITKKKR' A
#
# COMPACT_ATOMS: atom_id res chain seq x y z
N MET A 1 18.54 6.90 6.50
CA MET A 1 17.39 7.44 7.27
C MET A 1 16.09 6.91 6.67
N ALA A 2 15.18 6.38 7.49
CA ALA A 2 13.89 5.88 7.02
C ALA A 2 12.94 7.06 6.72
N ASN A 3 12.57 7.26 5.45
CA ASN A 3 11.68 8.34 5.02
C ASN A 3 10.20 7.97 5.21
N VAL A 4 9.79 7.71 6.46
CA VAL A 4 8.44 7.22 6.80
C VAL A 4 7.34 8.21 6.38
N HIS A 5 7.63 9.51 6.45
CA HIS A 5 6.68 10.57 6.07
C HIS A 5 6.21 10.48 4.61
N LYS A 6 6.99 9.89 3.70
CA LYS A 6 6.64 9.78 2.28
C LYS A 6 5.47 8.83 1.98
N LEU A 7 5.08 8.01 2.97
CA LEU A 7 3.95 7.07 2.88
C LEU A 7 2.59 7.74 3.06
N TYR A 8 2.56 8.96 3.56
CA TYR A 8 1.35 9.74 3.80
C TYR A 8 1.27 10.87 2.77
N GLU A 9 0.09 11.05 2.20
CA GLU A 9 -0.28 12.24 1.44
C GLU A 9 -1.09 13.15 2.33
N TYR A 10 -0.69 14.41 2.36
CA TYR A 10 -1.42 15.45 3.04
C TYR A 10 -2.15 16.30 2.01
N ASP A 11 -3.47 16.34 2.10
CA ASP A 11 -4.28 17.25 1.31
C ASP A 11 -4.35 18.59 2.05
N TYR A 12 -3.56 19.56 1.59
CA TYR A 12 -3.49 20.91 2.15
C TYR A 12 -4.80 21.70 2.00
N SER A 13 -5.70 21.29 1.10
CA SER A 13 -6.97 21.98 0.89
C SER A 13 -8.04 21.58 1.92
N THR A 14 -8.06 20.31 2.32
CA THR A 14 -9.06 19.76 3.26
C THR A 14 -8.50 19.45 4.64
N GLY A 15 -7.18 19.52 4.82
CA GLY A 15 -6.49 19.14 6.06
C GLY A 15 -6.48 17.63 6.33
N LYS A 16 -6.77 16.80 5.31
CA LYS A 16 -6.90 15.35 5.48
C LYS A 16 -5.60 14.62 5.16
N ILE A 17 -5.25 13.66 6.03
CA ILE A 17 -4.14 12.74 5.83
C ILE A 17 -4.67 11.46 5.18
N ARG A 18 -4.15 11.11 4.01
CA ARG A 18 -4.44 9.86 3.30
C ARG A 18 -3.18 8.99 3.24
N LEU A 19 -3.36 7.69 3.40
CA LEU A 19 -2.28 6.73 3.19
C LEU A 19 -2.15 6.47 1.69
N LYS A 20 -0.91 6.54 1.15
CA LYS A 20 -0.65 6.18 -0.26
C LYS A 20 -0.93 4.72 -0.56
N ASN A 21 -0.66 3.86 0.42
CA ASN A 21 -0.68 2.41 0.25
C ASN A 21 -1.84 1.76 0.99
N LYS A 22 -2.24 0.57 0.50
CA LYS A 22 -3.30 -0.24 1.09
C LYS A 22 -2.91 -0.74 2.49
N LYS A 23 -3.88 -0.79 3.41
CA LYS A 23 -3.71 -1.48 4.70
C LYS A 23 -3.92 -2.99 4.52
N CYS A 24 -3.10 -3.78 5.20
CA CYS A 24 -3.22 -5.24 5.21
C CYS A 24 -4.52 -5.64 5.95
N PRO A 25 -5.37 -6.49 5.34
CA PRO A 25 -6.61 -6.93 5.97
C PRO A 25 -6.39 -7.85 7.18
N ARG A 26 -5.20 -8.45 7.33
CA ARG A 26 -4.91 -9.39 8.42
C ARG A 26 -4.31 -8.71 9.65
N CYS A 27 -3.37 -7.78 9.45
CA CYS A 27 -2.59 -7.19 10.56
C CYS A 27 -2.64 -5.65 10.62
N GLY A 28 -3.36 -5.00 9.70
CA GLY A 28 -3.49 -3.54 9.65
C GLY A 28 -2.23 -2.76 9.24
N SER A 29 -1.12 -3.45 8.99
CA SER A 29 0.14 -2.82 8.54
C SER A 29 0.03 -2.32 7.10
N ILE A 30 0.84 -1.33 6.75
CA ILE A 30 0.87 -0.76 5.39
C ILE A 30 1.52 -1.78 4.45
N MET A 31 0.82 -2.14 3.38
CA MET A 31 1.34 -3.06 2.36
C MET A 31 2.24 -2.32 1.37
N ALA A 32 3.25 -3.01 0.86
CA ALA A 32 4.08 -2.54 -0.23
C ALA A 32 3.42 -2.87 -1.57
N HIS A 33 3.35 -1.89 -2.47
CA HIS A 33 2.87 -2.10 -3.82
C HIS A 33 4.05 -2.45 -4.73
N HIS A 34 4.11 -3.70 -5.20
CA HIS A 34 5.13 -4.15 -6.14
C HIS A 34 4.51 -4.24 -7.54
N LEU A 35 5.03 -3.45 -8.48
CA LEU A 35 4.53 -3.41 -9.86
C LEU A 35 5.17 -4.47 -10.77
N LYS A 36 6.38 -4.95 -10.42
CA LYS A 36 7.15 -5.91 -11.23
C LYS A 36 7.49 -7.18 -10.41
N PRO A 37 7.55 -8.36 -11.04
CA PRO A 37 7.17 -8.67 -12.42
C PRO A 37 5.65 -8.68 -12.65
N ILE A 38 4.86 -8.87 -11.59
CA ILE A 38 3.40 -8.82 -11.58
C ILE A 38 2.96 -7.86 -10.47
N GLU A 39 1.95 -7.04 -10.77
CA GLU A 39 1.34 -6.11 -9.84
C GLU A 39 0.73 -6.85 -8.63
N ARG A 40 1.27 -6.59 -7.45
CA ARG A 40 0.86 -7.24 -6.20
C ARG A 40 1.03 -6.32 -5.00
N TRP A 41 0.16 -6.50 -4.02
CA TRP A 41 0.31 -5.96 -2.68
C TRP A 41 0.96 -7.01 -1.80
N HIS A 42 2.09 -6.69 -1.18
CA HIS A 42 2.77 -7.58 -0.24
C HIS A 42 2.88 -6.95 1.14
N CYS A 43 2.55 -7.69 2.19
CA CYS A 43 2.70 -7.26 3.57
C CYS A 43 3.99 -7.86 4.15
N GLY A 44 4.99 -7.01 4.42
CA GLY A 44 6.26 -7.44 5.01
C GLY A 44 6.16 -7.92 6.47
N LYS A 45 5.06 -7.63 7.19
CA LYS A 45 4.89 -8.04 8.60
C LYS A 45 4.33 -9.45 8.75
N CYS A 46 3.30 -9.81 7.99
CA CYS A 46 2.61 -11.10 8.11
C CYS A 46 2.76 -12.01 6.89
N GLY A 47 3.51 -11.59 5.87
CA GLY A 47 3.73 -12.34 4.63
C GLY A 47 2.55 -12.38 3.67
N TYR A 48 1.43 -11.73 4.00
CA TYR A 48 0.23 -11.73 3.16
C TYR A 48 0.50 -11.05 1.81
N THR A 49 0.13 -11.72 0.71
CA THR A 49 0.29 -11.20 -0.65
C THR A 49 -1.03 -11.26 -1.40
N GLU A 50 -1.40 -10.18 -2.07
CA GLU A 50 -2.60 -10.06 -2.88
C GLU A 50 -2.21 -9.63 -4.29
N PHE A 51 -2.49 -10.47 -5.29
CA PHE A 51 -2.16 -10.18 -6.68
C PHE A 51 -3.33 -9.45 -7.33
N ILE A 52 -3.05 -8.31 -7.97
CA ILE A 52 -4.07 -7.55 -8.69
C ILE A 52 -4.16 -8.15 -10.10
N THR A 53 -4.84 -9.29 -10.22
CA THR A 53 -5.12 -9.84 -11.55
C THR A 53 -6.20 -8.98 -12.20
N LYS A 54 -5.83 -8.15 -13.19
CA LYS A 54 -6.84 -7.54 -14.08
C LYS A 54 -7.54 -8.67 -14.83
N LYS A 55 -8.70 -9.08 -14.34
CA LYS A 55 -9.58 -10.02 -15.04
C LYS A 55 -9.98 -9.32 -16.35
N LYS A 56 -9.36 -9.69 -17.47
CA LYS A 56 -9.82 -9.27 -18.81
C LYS A 56 -11.23 -9.85 -18.97
N ARG A 57 -12.26 -9.00 -18.93
CA ARG A 57 -13.60 -9.32 -19.45
C ARG A 57 -13.55 -9.29 -20.96
#